data_AF-A0A673UVX8-F1
#
_entry.id   AF-A0A673UVX8-F1
#
_cell.length_a   1.000
_cell.length_b   1.000
_cell.length_c   1.000
_cell.angle_alpha   90.00
_cell.angle_beta   90.00
_cell.angle_gamma   90.00
#
_symmetry.space_group_name_H-M   'P 1'
#
loop_
_entity.id
_entity.type
_entity.pdbx_description
1 polymer ?
#
loop_
_entity_poly.entity_id
_entity_poly.type
_entity_poly.pdbx_seq_one_letter_code
_entity_poly.pdbx_strand_id
1 'polypeptide(L)'
;MAWHVVFLWFWVFWLHSVVGQNYEETITHFPEVKDGKCVFPFRYRGGTFHDCVMFNSKHRWCSLNETYQGYWKYCSEEDFAKCMFPFWYRRLIYSECTDDGDLFGKKWCSLTRNYNKDKVWKYCD
;
A
#
# COMPACT_ATOMS: atom_id res chain seq x y z
N MET A 1 -4.74 58.82 -33.07
CA MET A 1 -3.40 58.20 -32.91
C MET A 1 -3.18 57.94 -31.42
N ALA A 2 -2.81 56.70 -31.08
CA ALA A 2 -2.41 56.25 -29.73
C ALA A 2 -3.45 56.25 -28.58
N TRP A 3 -4.69 55.83 -28.82
CA TRP A 3 -5.64 55.45 -27.73
C TRP A 3 -6.18 54.01 -27.86
N HIS A 4 -5.61 53.19 -28.76
CA HIS A 4 -6.02 51.79 -28.99
C HIS A 4 -5.19 50.74 -28.22
N VAL A 5 -4.23 51.15 -27.39
CA VAL A 5 -3.28 50.21 -26.75
C VAL A 5 -3.66 49.84 -25.31
N VAL A 6 -4.64 50.52 -24.69
CA VAL A 6 -5.01 50.27 -23.29
C VAL A 6 -6.20 49.29 -23.14
N PHE A 7 -7.06 49.17 -24.16
CA PHE A 7 -8.13 48.15 -24.18
C PHE A 7 -7.64 46.75 -24.58
N LEU A 8 -6.41 46.62 -25.07
CA LEU A 8 -5.78 45.33 -25.41
C LEU A 8 -5.04 44.69 -24.22
N TRP A 9 -4.97 45.34 -23.05
CA TRP A 9 -4.38 44.74 -21.84
C TRP A 9 -5.42 44.28 -20.80
N PHE A 10 -6.69 44.66 -20.95
CA PHE A 10 -7.79 44.19 -20.09
C PHE A 10 -8.59 43.01 -20.68
N TRP A 11 -8.31 42.60 -21.91
CA TRP A 11 -8.92 41.40 -22.53
C TRP A 11 -8.00 40.16 -22.53
N VAL A 12 -6.74 40.31 -22.10
CA VAL A 12 -5.80 39.18 -21.91
C VAL A 12 -5.98 38.51 -20.53
N PHE A 13 -6.74 39.15 -19.63
CA PHE A 13 -6.96 38.68 -18.27
C PHE A 13 -8.15 37.71 -18.10
N TRP A 14 -8.86 37.32 -19.17
CA TRP A 14 -10.08 36.49 -19.05
C TRP A 14 -10.34 35.46 -20.18
N LEU A 15 -9.35 35.05 -20.99
CA LEU A 15 -9.65 34.19 -22.16
C LEU A 15 -8.56 33.19 -22.59
N HIS A 16 -7.89 32.52 -21.65
CA HIS A 16 -7.54 31.09 -21.80
C HIS A 16 -7.22 30.49 -20.43
N SER A 17 -8.27 30.38 -19.62
CA SER A 17 -8.39 29.27 -18.69
C SER A 17 -8.26 27.95 -19.46
N VAL A 18 -7.71 26.94 -18.79
CA VAL A 18 -7.83 25.52 -19.15
C VAL A 18 -7.06 25.07 -20.41
N VAL A 19 -5.72 25.06 -20.32
CA VAL A 19 -5.00 23.90 -20.88
C VAL A 19 -5.03 22.85 -19.77
N GLY A 20 -6.13 22.10 -19.74
CA GLY A 20 -6.22 20.85 -19.01
C GLY A 20 -5.07 19.97 -19.49
N GLN A 21 -4.28 19.47 -18.54
CA GLN A 21 -3.25 18.48 -18.82
C GLN A 21 -3.94 17.26 -19.43
N ASN A 22 -3.85 17.13 -20.76
CA ASN A 22 -4.15 15.89 -21.45
C ASN A 22 -3.05 14.89 -21.07
N TYR A 23 -3.22 14.22 -19.92
CA TYR A 23 -2.49 13.01 -19.62
C TYR A 23 -3.19 11.88 -20.38
N GLU A 24 -2.87 11.74 -21.66
CA GLU A 24 -3.14 10.49 -22.38
C GLU A 24 -1.96 9.57 -22.11
N GLU A 25 -1.85 9.12 -20.86
CA GLU A 25 -0.92 8.06 -20.51
C GLU A 25 -1.54 6.74 -20.93
N THR A 26 -0.94 6.09 -21.92
CA THR A 26 -1.14 4.68 -22.20
C THR A 26 -0.85 3.89 -20.90
N ILE A 27 -1.89 3.59 -20.11
CA ILE A 27 -1.77 2.93 -18.80
C ILE A 27 -1.39 1.46 -19.02
N THR A 28 -0.09 1.19 -19.14
CA THR A 28 0.46 -0.12 -18.82
C THR A 28 0.89 -0.20 -17.34
N HIS A 29 0.80 0.89 -16.59
CA HIS A 29 1.08 0.92 -15.16
C HIS A 29 0.27 2.03 -14.47
N PHE A 30 -0.59 1.66 -13.53
CA PHE A 30 -1.30 2.64 -12.70
C PHE A 30 -0.29 3.40 -11.81
N PRO A 31 -0.46 4.72 -11.61
CA PRO A 31 0.49 5.54 -10.86
C PRO A 31 0.56 5.11 -9.39
N GLU A 32 1.78 5.10 -8.84
CA GLU A 32 2.04 4.88 -7.42
C GLU A 32 1.33 5.96 -6.59
N VAL A 33 0.40 5.57 -5.72
CA VAL A 33 -0.30 6.51 -4.84
C VAL A 33 0.47 6.62 -3.53
N LYS A 34 1.30 7.67 -3.41
CA LYS A 34 2.20 7.90 -2.28
C LYS A 34 1.47 7.96 -0.93
N ASP A 35 0.26 8.52 -0.90
CA ASP A 35 -0.57 8.65 0.32
C ASP A 35 -1.51 7.47 0.57
N GLY A 36 -1.42 6.41 -0.24
CA GLY A 36 -2.21 5.20 -0.07
C GLY A 36 -1.82 4.43 1.19
N LYS A 37 -2.80 3.78 1.84
CA LYS A 37 -2.54 2.81 2.92
C LYS A 37 -2.61 1.39 2.40
N CYS A 38 -1.67 0.55 2.79
CA CYS A 38 -1.72 -0.87 2.50
C CYS A 38 -2.99 -1.49 3.11
N VAL A 39 -3.65 -2.34 2.32
CA VAL A 39 -4.78 -3.14 2.79
C VAL A 39 -4.32 -4.57 3.01
N PHE A 40 -4.54 -5.08 4.22
CA PHE A 40 -4.26 -6.48 4.55
C PHE A 40 -5.53 -7.18 5.06
N PRO A 41 -5.82 -8.40 4.60
CA PRO A 41 -5.16 -9.07 3.47
C PRO A 41 -5.51 -8.42 2.12
N PHE A 42 -4.61 -8.51 1.13
CA PHE A 42 -4.92 -8.19 -0.28
C PHE A 42 -4.71 -9.39 -1.20
N ARG A 43 -5.45 -9.43 -2.32
CA ARG A 43 -5.43 -10.49 -3.32
C ARG A 43 -4.71 -10.02 -4.57
N TYR A 44 -3.72 -10.78 -5.02
CA TYR A 44 -2.96 -10.52 -6.24
C TYR A 44 -2.54 -11.82 -6.92
N ARG A 45 -2.79 -11.94 -8.23
CA ARG A 45 -2.45 -13.13 -9.04
C ARG A 45 -2.90 -14.46 -8.43
N GLY A 46 -4.09 -14.49 -7.82
CA GLY A 46 -4.65 -15.68 -7.16
C GLY A 46 -4.08 -15.99 -5.78
N GLY A 47 -3.12 -15.22 -5.28
CA GLY A 47 -2.62 -15.30 -3.90
C GLY A 47 -3.29 -14.27 -2.99
N THR A 48 -3.31 -14.56 -1.68
CA THR A 48 -3.74 -13.64 -0.63
C THR A 48 -2.54 -13.32 0.26
N PHE A 49 -2.27 -12.04 0.48
CA PHE A 49 -1.08 -11.55 1.16
C PHE A 49 -1.45 -10.70 2.36
N HIS A 50 -0.76 -10.97 3.47
CA HIS A 50 -1.00 -10.32 4.75
C HIS A 50 0.12 -9.39 5.16
N ASP A 51 1.11 -9.17 4.29
CA ASP A 51 2.24 -8.27 4.49
C ASP A 51 2.74 -7.78 3.13
N CYS A 52 3.67 -6.83 3.12
CA CYS A 52 4.35 -6.35 1.93
C CYS A 52 5.13 -7.47 1.24
N VAL A 53 4.94 -7.58 -0.08
CA VAL A 53 5.46 -8.70 -0.88
C VAL A 53 6.57 -8.27 -1.83
N MET A 54 7.44 -9.21 -2.19
CA MET A 54 8.50 -9.03 -3.17
C MET A 54 8.21 -9.90 -4.41
N PHE A 55 7.39 -9.40 -5.34
CA PHE A 55 7.12 -10.06 -6.62
C PHE A 55 7.76 -9.31 -7.76
N ASN A 56 8.78 -9.90 -8.40
CA ASN A 56 9.50 -9.35 -9.56
C ASN A 56 9.92 -7.88 -9.39
N SER A 57 10.17 -7.46 -8.15
CA SER A 57 10.48 -6.10 -7.77
C SER A 57 11.70 -6.09 -6.86
N LYS A 58 12.51 -5.04 -6.96
CA LYS A 58 13.63 -4.80 -6.04
C LYS A 58 13.15 -4.36 -4.66
N HIS A 59 11.97 -3.74 -4.59
CA HIS A 59 11.39 -3.21 -3.36
C HIS A 59 10.08 -3.92 -3.04
N ARG A 60 9.80 -4.10 -1.74
CA ARG A 60 8.53 -4.67 -1.30
C ARG A 60 7.40 -3.68 -1.52
N TRP A 61 6.22 -4.19 -1.86
CA TRP A 61 5.05 -3.38 -2.16
C TRP A 61 3.78 -4.01 -1.59
N CYS A 62 2.72 -3.21 -1.53
CA CYS A 62 1.39 -3.65 -1.08
C CYS A 62 0.30 -3.09 -2.00
N SER A 63 -0.86 -3.74 -2.02
CA SER A 63 -2.04 -3.15 -2.65
C SER A 63 -2.77 -2.20 -1.70
N LEU A 64 -3.42 -1.20 -2.28
CA LEU A 64 -4.27 -0.24 -1.56
C LEU A 64 -5.74 -0.67 -1.52
N ASN A 65 -6.07 -1.83 -2.10
CA ASN A 65 -7.41 -2.41 -2.18
C ASN A 65 -7.33 -3.90 -1.78
N GLU A 66 -8.43 -4.45 -1.25
CA GLU A 66 -8.48 -5.88 -0.89
C GLU A 66 -8.28 -6.79 -2.12
N THR A 67 -8.82 -6.43 -3.28
CA THR A 67 -8.55 -7.12 -4.54
C THR A 67 -7.76 -6.18 -5.43
N TYR A 68 -6.57 -6.59 -5.87
CA TYR A 68 -5.67 -5.74 -6.64
C TYR A 68 -6.34 -5.23 -7.93
N GLN A 69 -6.53 -3.92 -7.99
CA GLN A 69 -7.15 -3.19 -9.11
C GLN A 69 -6.16 -2.27 -9.84
N GLY A 70 -4.87 -2.35 -9.50
CA GLY A 70 -3.85 -1.44 -10.00
C GLY A 70 -3.40 -0.37 -9.00
N TYR A 71 -4.06 -0.23 -7.85
CA TYR A 71 -3.62 0.66 -6.78
C TYR A 71 -2.61 -0.05 -5.87
N TRP A 72 -1.38 0.46 -5.85
CA TRP A 72 -0.27 -0.06 -5.05
C TRP A 72 0.71 1.06 -4.69
N LYS A 73 1.58 0.77 -3.72
CA LYS A 73 2.75 1.58 -3.42
C LYS A 73 3.92 0.72 -2.94
N TYR A 74 5.13 1.25 -3.00
CA TYR A 74 6.26 0.64 -2.29
C TYR A 74 6.10 0.82 -0.79
N CYS A 75 6.44 -0.21 -0.03
CA CYS A 75 6.32 -0.18 1.42
C CYS A 75 7.49 0.56 2.07
N SER A 76 7.17 1.42 3.03
CA SER A 76 8.10 1.92 4.05
C SER A 76 8.00 1.06 5.33
N GLU A 77 8.77 1.39 6.36
CA GLU A 77 8.79 0.64 7.64
C GLU A 77 7.42 0.59 8.34
N GLU A 78 6.60 1.62 8.17
CA GLU A 78 5.26 1.70 8.76
C GLU A 78 4.23 0.83 8.03
N ASP A 79 4.48 0.51 6.77
CA ASP A 79 3.55 -0.23 5.90
C ASP A 79 3.56 -1.74 6.13
N PHE A 80 4.61 -2.26 6.76
CA PHE A 80 4.68 -3.68 7.10
C PHE A 80 3.58 -4.06 8.08
N ALA A 81 2.95 -5.20 7.81
CA ALA A 81 1.84 -5.68 8.61
C ALA A 81 2.27 -5.85 10.07
N LYS A 82 1.47 -5.30 10.98
CA LYS A 82 1.70 -5.42 12.41
C LYS A 82 1.21 -6.77 12.90
N CYS A 83 1.82 -7.25 13.98
CA CYS A 83 1.34 -8.46 14.67
C CYS A 83 -0.12 -8.28 15.10
N MET A 84 -0.92 -9.32 14.91
CA MET A 84 -2.31 -9.33 15.37
C MET A 84 -2.36 -9.86 16.79
N PHE A 85 -2.56 -8.97 17.76
CA PHE A 85 -2.75 -9.36 19.15
C PHE A 85 -4.22 -9.19 19.59
N PRO A 86 -4.75 -10.11 20.43
CA PRO A 86 -4.18 -11.41 20.75
C PRO A 86 -4.38 -12.42 19.60
N PHE A 87 -3.48 -13.40 19.46
CA PHE A 87 -3.61 -14.51 18.50
C PHE A 87 -3.56 -15.88 19.16
N TRP A 88 -4.19 -16.85 18.49
CA TRP A 88 -4.32 -18.22 18.97
C TRP A 88 -3.27 -19.11 18.31
N TYR A 89 -2.42 -19.75 19.12
CA TYR A 89 -1.48 -20.78 18.67
C TYR A 89 -1.57 -22.01 19.57
N ARG A 90 -1.77 -23.18 18.96
CA ARG A 90 -2.09 -24.45 19.62
C ARG A 90 -3.25 -24.27 20.60
N ARG A 91 -3.00 -24.38 21.91
CA ARG A 91 -4.00 -24.25 22.99
C ARG A 91 -3.82 -22.98 23.83
N LEU A 92 -3.00 -22.04 23.36
CA LEU A 92 -2.62 -20.82 24.08
C LEU A 92 -3.01 -19.57 23.26
N ILE A 93 -3.21 -18.47 23.99
CA ILE A 93 -3.49 -17.15 23.44
C ILE A 93 -2.30 -16.25 23.79
N TYR A 94 -1.69 -15.65 22.78
CA TYR A 94 -0.53 -14.78 22.95
C TYR A 94 -0.93 -13.32 22.71
N SER A 95 -0.51 -12.45 23.62
CA SER A 95 -0.66 -10.99 23.52
C SER A 95 0.65 -10.28 23.16
N GLU A 96 1.72 -11.05 22.96
CA GLU A 96 3.05 -10.57 22.61
C GLU A 96 3.77 -11.58 21.69
N CYS A 97 4.94 -11.23 21.20
CA CYS A 97 5.75 -12.15 20.40
C CYS A 97 6.26 -13.32 21.24
N THR A 98 6.17 -14.53 20.69
CA THR A 98 6.59 -15.77 21.35
C THR A 98 7.64 -16.48 20.51
N ASP A 99 8.54 -17.22 21.16
CA ASP A 99 9.47 -18.15 20.53
C ASP A 99 8.92 -19.60 20.52
N ASP A 100 7.69 -19.81 20.97
CA ASP A 100 7.10 -21.14 21.07
C ASP A 100 7.05 -21.85 19.72
N GLY A 101 7.70 -23.01 19.67
CA GLY A 101 7.78 -23.85 18.48
C GLY A 101 8.87 -23.45 17.47
N ASP A 102 9.63 -22.38 17.72
CA ASP A 102 10.82 -22.05 16.94
C ASP A 102 12.06 -22.80 17.47
N LEU A 103 12.88 -23.34 16.58
CA LEU A 103 14.06 -24.16 16.96
C LEU A 103 15.24 -23.32 17.47
N PHE A 104 15.28 -22.03 17.14
CA PHE A 104 16.40 -21.14 17.41
C PHE A 104 16.06 -20.05 18.43
N GLY A 105 14.89 -20.14 19.08
CA GLY A 105 14.42 -19.17 20.06
C GLY A 105 14.04 -17.82 19.45
N LYS A 106 13.81 -17.76 18.13
CA LYS A 106 13.47 -16.50 17.47
C LYS A 106 11.99 -16.18 17.69
N LYS A 107 11.73 -15.01 18.26
CA LYS A 107 10.38 -14.54 18.52
C LYS A 107 9.61 -14.26 17.23
N TRP A 108 8.35 -14.69 17.20
CA TRP A 108 7.43 -14.54 16.09
C TRP A 108 6.03 -14.16 16.59
N CYS A 109 5.20 -13.68 15.68
CA CYS A 109 3.81 -13.36 15.94
C CYS A 109 2.92 -13.74 14.75
N SER A 110 1.62 -13.97 14.99
CA SER A 110 0.67 -14.14 13.90
C SER A 110 0.23 -12.80 13.31
N LEU A 111 -0.08 -12.80 12.01
CA LEU A 111 -0.74 -11.69 11.32
C LEU A 111 -2.27 -11.86 11.26
N THR A 112 -2.79 -12.87 11.93
CA THR A 112 -4.21 -13.25 11.96
C THR A 112 -4.63 -13.64 13.37
N ARG A 113 -5.93 -13.60 13.67
CA ARG A 113 -6.42 -13.94 15.01
C ARG A 113 -6.22 -15.42 15.33
N ASN A 114 -6.28 -16.28 14.31
CA ASN A 114 -6.20 -17.73 14.48
C ASN A 114 -5.08 -18.32 13.63
N TYR A 115 -3.86 -18.31 14.17
CA TYR A 115 -2.71 -18.93 13.50
C TYR A 115 -2.96 -20.40 13.18
N ASN A 116 -3.64 -21.15 14.05
CA ASN A 116 -3.86 -22.59 13.83
C ASN A 116 -4.60 -22.87 12.52
N LYS A 117 -5.50 -21.96 12.12
CA LYS A 117 -6.26 -22.03 10.87
C LYS A 117 -5.46 -21.43 9.71
N ASP A 118 -4.99 -20.20 9.89
CA ASP A 118 -4.53 -19.38 8.76
C ASP A 118 -3.03 -19.58 8.48
N LYS A 119 -2.25 -19.98 9.50
CA LYS A 119 -0.81 -20.22 9.45
C LYS A 119 -0.01 -19.04 8.89
N VAL A 120 -0.51 -17.83 9.10
CA VAL A 120 0.14 -16.58 8.67
C VAL A 120 0.86 -15.94 9.86
N TRP A 121 2.15 -15.68 9.69
CA TRP A 121 3.02 -15.17 10.74
C TRP A 121 4.22 -14.43 10.17
N LYS A 122 4.92 -13.71 11.05
CA LYS A 122 6.24 -13.14 10.77
C LYS A 122 7.12 -13.20 12.01
N TYR A 123 8.43 -13.10 11.82
CA TYR A 123 9.33 -12.83 12.93
C TYR A 123 9.09 -11.42 13.45
N CYS A 124 9.26 -11.26 14.75
CA CYS A 124 9.34 -9.94 15.37
C CYS A 124 10.75 -9.38 15.18
N ASP A 125 10.82 -8.06 15.12
CA ASP A 125 12.08 -7.30 15.11
C ASP A 125 12.66 -7.20 16.52
#